data_AF-A0A2X1JXJ9-F1
#
_entry.id   AF-A0A2X1JXJ9-F1
#
_cell.length_a   1.000
_cell.length_b   1.000
_cell.length_c   1.000
_cell.angle_alpha   90.00
_cell.angle_beta   90.00
_cell.angle_gamma   90.00
#
_symmetry.space_group_name_H-M   'P 1'
#
loop_
_entity.id
_entity.type
_entity.pdbx_description
1 polymer ?
#
loop_
_entity_poly.entity_id
_entity_poly.type
_entity_poly.pdbx_seq_one_letter_code
_entity_poly.pdbx_strand_id
1 'polypeptide(L)'
;MRTRHLVGLISGVLILSVLLPVGLSIWLAHQQVETSFIEELDTYSSRVAIRANKVATQGKDALQELERWQGAACSEAHLMEMRRVSYSYRYIQEVAYIDNNVPQCSSLEHESPPDTFPEPGKISKDGYRVWLTSHNDLGIIRYMVAMGTAHYVVMIDPRFLY
;
A
#
# COMPACT_ATOMS: atom_id res chain seq x y z
N MET A 1 34.29 -63.06 12.28
CA MET A 1 33.83 -62.01 11.33
C MET A 1 32.49 -61.40 11.71
N ARG A 2 31.50 -62.18 12.19
CA ARG A 2 30.14 -61.75 12.58
C ARG A 2 30.06 -60.62 13.63
N THR A 3 30.97 -60.59 14.61
CA THR A 3 31.04 -59.55 15.65
C THR A 3 31.54 -58.20 15.16
N ARG A 4 32.45 -58.16 14.17
CA ARG A 4 32.95 -56.92 13.57
C ARG A 4 31.87 -56.23 12.73
N HIS A 5 31.02 -57.01 12.06
CA HIS A 5 29.84 -56.49 11.36
C HIS A 5 28.76 -55.97 12.32
N LEU A 6 28.55 -56.65 13.47
CA LEU A 6 27.63 -56.19 14.51
C LEU A 6 28.09 -54.88 15.16
N VAL A 7 29.37 -54.74 15.49
CA VAL A 7 29.93 -53.50 16.03
C VAL A 7 29.84 -52.37 15.01
N GLY A 8 30.11 -52.65 13.72
CA GLY A 8 29.92 -51.68 12.64
C GLY A 8 28.48 -51.23 12.48
N LEU A 9 27.52 -52.16 12.59
CA LEU A 9 26.08 -51.87 12.54
C LEU A 9 25.64 -50.98 13.71
N ILE A 10 26.06 -51.32 14.94
CA ILE A 10 25.69 -50.55 16.14
C ILE A 10 26.25 -49.13 16.07
N SER A 11 27.53 -48.99 15.72
CA SER A 11 28.15 -47.66 15.58
C SER A 11 27.51 -46.85 14.45
N GLY A 12 27.18 -47.50 13.33
CA GLY A 12 26.47 -46.85 12.22
C GLY A 12 25.09 -46.33 12.61
N VAL A 13 24.31 -47.12 13.34
CA VAL A 13 22.98 -46.72 13.84
C VAL A 13 23.08 -45.56 14.83
N LEU A 14 24.07 -45.59 15.74
CA LEU A 14 24.28 -44.51 16.71
C LEU A 14 24.64 -43.19 16.01
N ILE A 15 25.55 -43.22 15.04
CA ILE A 15 25.94 -42.03 14.26
C ILE A 15 24.74 -41.49 13.46
N LEU A 16 23.97 -42.37 12.81
CA LEU A 16 22.78 -41.98 12.06
C LEU A 16 21.71 -41.36 12.96
N SER A 17 21.53 -41.89 14.18
CA SER A 17 20.55 -41.36 15.15
C SER A 17 20.83 -39.93 15.61
N VAL A 18 22.10 -39.51 15.58
CA VAL A 18 22.52 -38.15 15.94
C VAL A 18 22.54 -37.24 14.72
N LEU A 19 22.96 -37.73 13.55
CA LEU A 19 23.06 -36.93 12.33
C LEU A 19 21.71 -36.67 11.67
N LEU A 20 20.77 -37.63 11.71
CA LEU A 20 19.43 -37.47 11.10
C LEU A 20 18.64 -36.30 11.70
N PRO A 21 18.49 -36.16 13.04
CA PRO A 21 17.75 -35.04 13.62
C PRO A 21 18.37 -33.69 13.28
N VAL A 22 19.70 -33.58 13.26
CA VAL A 22 20.41 -32.34 12.93
C VAL A 22 20.24 -31.99 11.45
N GLY A 23 20.38 -32.98 10.56
CA GLY A 23 20.12 -32.81 9.13
C GLY A 23 18.67 -32.44 8.84
N LEU A 24 17.71 -33.08 9.51
CA LEU A 24 16.29 -32.73 9.45
C LEU A 24 16.01 -31.33 9.99
N SER A 25 16.69 -30.90 11.06
CA SER A 25 16.54 -29.56 11.63
C SER A 25 17.03 -28.49 10.67
N ILE A 26 18.17 -28.72 10.00
CA ILE A 26 18.73 -27.83 8.99
C ILE A 26 17.89 -27.85 7.71
N TRP A 27 17.41 -29.02 7.28
CA TRP A 27 16.54 -29.17 6.12
C TRP A 27 15.17 -28.53 6.34
N LEU A 28 14.57 -28.71 7.52
CA LEU A 28 13.34 -27.98 7.92
C LEU A 28 13.59 -26.48 7.96
N ALA A 29 14.70 -26.03 8.56
CA ALA A 29 15.08 -24.62 8.55
C ALA A 29 15.27 -24.09 7.12
N HIS A 30 15.78 -24.89 6.19
CA HIS A 30 15.95 -24.50 4.79
C HIS A 30 14.64 -24.53 3.99
N GLN A 31 13.77 -25.52 4.24
CA GLN A 31 12.42 -25.59 3.66
C GLN A 31 11.51 -24.45 4.19
N GLN A 32 11.80 -23.95 5.39
CA GLN A 32 11.16 -22.76 5.96
C GLN A 32 11.55 -21.46 5.23
N VAL A 33 12.62 -21.46 4.43
CA VAL A 33 13.10 -20.29 3.68
C VAL A 33 12.45 -20.18 2.30
N GLU A 34 11.89 -21.25 1.75
CA GLU A 34 11.31 -21.24 0.38
C GLU A 34 9.78 -21.23 0.32
N THR A 35 9.05 -21.44 1.43
CA THR A 35 7.57 -21.51 1.38
C THR A 35 6.84 -20.62 2.37
N SER A 36 7.52 -19.59 2.87
CA SER A 36 6.85 -18.37 3.30
C SER A 36 7.54 -17.23 2.59
N PHE A 37 6.92 -16.81 1.50
CA PHE A 37 7.03 -15.48 0.95
C PHE A 37 7.42 -14.48 2.05
N ILE A 38 8.64 -13.96 1.92
CA ILE A 38 8.99 -12.59 2.20
C ILE A 38 8.03 -11.71 1.37
N GLU A 39 6.75 -11.70 1.72
CA GLU A 39 5.71 -10.83 1.17
C GLU A 39 4.92 -10.21 2.31
N GLU A 40 5.67 -9.65 3.25
CA GLU A 40 5.51 -8.32 3.78
C GLU A 40 6.32 -8.27 5.07
N LEU A 41 7.53 -7.74 4.97
CA LEU A 41 8.31 -7.13 6.05
C LEU A 41 7.94 -7.58 7.47
N ASP A 42 8.71 -8.54 7.96
CA ASP A 42 8.95 -8.81 9.37
C ASP A 42 8.95 -7.51 10.21
N THR A 43 7.92 -7.38 11.05
CA THR A 43 8.05 -6.94 12.45
C THR A 43 8.88 -5.67 12.72
N TYR A 44 8.63 -4.57 12.00
CA TYR A 44 9.23 -3.28 12.39
C TYR A 44 8.25 -2.15 12.79
N SER A 45 6.93 -2.31 12.71
CA SER A 45 5.98 -1.27 13.21
C SER A 45 4.50 -1.68 13.12
N SER A 46 4.03 -2.59 13.97
CA SER A 46 2.66 -3.14 13.84
C SER A 46 1.55 -2.06 13.83
N ARG A 47 1.65 -1.00 14.64
CA ARG A 47 0.61 0.06 14.67
C ARG A 47 0.71 1.07 13.53
N VAL A 48 1.93 1.50 13.18
CA VAL A 48 2.14 2.49 12.11
C VAL A 48 1.84 1.86 10.75
N ALA A 49 2.23 0.59 10.54
CA ALA A 49 1.88 -0.15 9.32
C ALA A 49 0.37 -0.39 9.20
N ILE A 50 -0.32 -0.78 10.28
CA ILE A 50 -1.79 -0.94 10.26
C ILE A 50 -2.49 0.38 9.93
N ARG A 51 -2.05 1.51 10.51
CA ARG A 51 -2.63 2.83 10.21
C ARG A 51 -2.37 3.25 8.77
N ALA A 52 -1.14 3.12 8.30
CA ALA A 52 -0.79 3.42 6.92
C ALA A 52 -1.59 2.57 5.94
N ASN A 53 -1.78 1.28 6.23
CA ASN A 53 -2.60 0.40 5.40
C ASN A 53 -4.08 0.83 5.41
N LYS A 54 -4.62 1.21 6.57
CA LYS A 54 -6.01 1.70 6.68
C LYS A 54 -6.22 3.00 5.90
N VAL A 55 -5.28 3.93 6.00
CA VAL A 55 -5.31 5.20 5.26
C VAL A 55 -5.23 4.94 3.76
N ALA A 56 -4.31 4.07 3.33
CA ALA A 56 -4.18 3.70 1.93
C ALA A 56 -5.44 3.00 1.40
N THR A 57 -6.03 2.09 2.18
CA THR A 57 -7.27 1.39 1.81
C THR A 57 -8.42 2.38 1.63
N GLN A 58 -8.61 3.31 2.57
CA GLN A 58 -9.65 4.34 2.43
C GLN A 58 -9.43 5.25 1.22
N GLY A 59 -8.19 5.60 0.91
CA GLY A 59 -7.87 6.36 -0.30
C GLY A 59 -8.26 5.60 -1.58
N LYS A 60 -7.97 4.29 -1.64
CA LYS A 60 -8.36 3.43 -2.77
C LYS A 60 -9.87 3.31 -2.89
N ASP A 61 -10.58 3.07 -1.78
CA ASP A 61 -12.03 2.92 -1.76
C ASP A 61 -12.73 4.19 -2.28
N ALA A 62 -12.28 5.37 -1.81
CA ALA A 62 -12.79 6.64 -2.28
C ALA A 62 -12.54 6.89 -3.77
N LEU A 63 -11.32 6.60 -4.25
CA LEU A 63 -11.00 6.70 -5.68
C LEU A 63 -11.87 5.75 -6.52
N GLN A 64 -12.09 4.52 -6.06
CA GLN A 64 -12.97 3.56 -6.76
C GLN A 64 -14.42 4.00 -6.76
N GLU A 65 -14.89 4.68 -5.71
CA GLU A 65 -16.23 5.26 -5.65
C GLU A 65 -16.38 6.40 -6.66
N LEU A 66 -15.40 7.31 -6.73
CA LEU A 66 -15.39 8.44 -7.66
C LEU A 66 -15.27 8.01 -9.13
N GLU A 67 -14.48 6.98 -9.43
CA GLU A 67 -14.36 6.43 -10.80
C GLU A 67 -15.67 5.78 -11.29
N ARG A 68 -16.64 5.52 -10.40
CA ARG A 68 -17.98 5.04 -10.80
C ARG A 68 -18.94 6.19 -11.12
N TRP A 69 -18.52 7.44 -10.97
CA TRP A 69 -19.34 8.61 -11.29
C TRP A 69 -19.83 8.56 -12.74
N GLN A 70 -21.12 8.81 -12.93
CA GLN A 70 -21.77 8.88 -14.23
C GLN A 70 -22.39 10.26 -14.39
N GLY A 71 -21.71 11.14 -15.11
CA GLY A 71 -22.15 12.52 -15.33
C GLY A 71 -21.08 13.38 -15.96
N ALA A 72 -21.40 14.66 -16.18
CA ALA A 72 -20.41 15.61 -16.67
C ALA A 72 -19.38 15.93 -15.58
N ALA A 73 -18.10 15.86 -15.95
CA ALA A 73 -17.00 16.30 -15.10
C ALA A 73 -17.18 17.78 -14.72
N CYS A 74 -16.75 18.13 -13.51
CA CYS A 74 -16.87 19.46 -12.89
C CYS A 74 -18.28 20.11 -12.92
N SER A 75 -19.34 19.35 -13.16
CA SER A 75 -20.71 19.82 -12.94
C SER A 75 -21.01 20.00 -11.45
N GLU A 76 -22.05 20.77 -11.11
CA GLU A 76 -22.45 20.96 -9.70
C GLU A 76 -22.74 19.63 -9.00
N ALA A 77 -23.36 18.68 -9.71
CA ALA A 77 -23.64 17.34 -9.18
C ALA A 77 -22.34 16.56 -8.91
N HIS A 78 -21.34 16.70 -9.79
CA HIS A 78 -20.04 16.07 -9.61
C HIS A 78 -19.25 16.68 -8.43
N LEU A 79 -19.25 18.01 -8.30
CA LEU A 79 -18.62 18.71 -7.16
C LEU A 79 -19.26 18.29 -5.83
N MET A 80 -20.59 18.16 -5.80
CA MET A 80 -21.32 17.68 -4.64
C MET A 80 -20.96 16.23 -4.29
N GLU A 81 -20.75 15.36 -5.27
CA GLU A 81 -20.30 13.99 -5.03
C GLU A 81 -18.86 13.96 -4.49
N MET A 82 -17.94 14.75 -5.06
CA MET A 82 -16.58 14.88 -4.55
C MET A 82 -16.54 15.40 -3.10
N ARG A 83 -17.40 16.38 -2.76
CA ARG A 83 -17.59 16.86 -1.37
C ARG A 83 -18.13 15.76 -0.46
N ARG A 84 -19.10 14.97 -0.92
CA ARG A 84 -19.67 13.84 -0.17
C ARG A 84 -18.60 12.79 0.14
N VAL A 85 -17.77 12.44 -0.83
CA VAL A 85 -16.67 11.49 -0.66
C VAL A 85 -15.62 12.05 0.31
N SER A 86 -15.15 13.28 0.11
CA SER A 86 -14.20 13.94 1.04
C SER A 86 -14.73 13.96 2.49
N TYR A 87 -16.03 14.24 2.66
CA TYR A 87 -16.67 14.23 3.98
C TYR A 87 -16.81 12.83 4.59
N SER A 88 -17.09 11.81 3.77
CA SER A 88 -17.37 10.45 4.23
C SER A 88 -16.11 9.68 4.63
N TYR A 89 -14.98 9.97 3.97
CA TYR A 89 -13.71 9.31 4.20
C TYR A 89 -12.81 10.16 5.10
N ARG A 90 -12.71 9.77 6.38
CA ARG A 90 -12.04 10.54 7.45
C ARG A 90 -10.61 11.02 7.12
N TYR A 91 -9.86 10.27 6.32
CA TYR A 91 -8.46 10.58 6.02
C TYR A 91 -8.27 11.45 4.77
N ILE A 92 -9.34 11.70 4.02
CA ILE A 92 -9.32 12.51 2.81
C ILE A 92 -9.67 13.94 3.19
N GLN A 93 -8.83 14.88 2.80
CA GLN A 93 -9.08 16.31 3.01
C GLN A 93 -9.62 16.98 1.74
N GLU A 94 -9.23 16.46 0.58
CA GLU A 94 -9.58 17.01 -0.72
C GLU A 94 -9.65 15.88 -1.76
N VAL A 95 -10.58 16.03 -2.68
CA VAL A 95 -10.70 15.23 -3.89
C VAL A 95 -10.55 16.19 -5.07
N ALA A 96 -9.61 15.94 -5.97
CA ALA A 96 -9.45 16.70 -7.21
C ALA A 96 -9.75 15.81 -8.41
N TYR A 97 -10.49 16.34 -9.37
CA TYR A 97 -10.64 15.75 -10.70
C TYR A 97 -9.55 16.31 -11.60
N ILE A 98 -8.84 15.42 -12.27
CA ILE A 98 -7.69 15.74 -13.11
C ILE A 98 -7.92 15.30 -14.55
N ASP A 99 -7.37 16.06 -15.48
CA ASP A 99 -7.21 15.67 -16.88
C ASP A 99 -5.73 15.84 -17.25
N ASN A 100 -5.09 14.78 -17.74
CA ASN A 100 -3.66 14.78 -18.08
C ASN A 100 -2.75 15.35 -16.96
N ASN A 101 -3.01 14.96 -15.70
CA ASN A 101 -2.34 15.46 -14.49
C ASN A 101 -2.58 16.92 -14.15
N VAL A 102 -3.47 17.61 -14.84
CA VAL A 102 -3.86 18.99 -14.53
C VAL A 102 -5.19 18.96 -13.78
N PRO A 103 -5.26 19.45 -12.54
CA PRO A 103 -6.52 19.54 -11.82
C PRO A 103 -7.45 20.53 -12.53
N GLN A 104 -8.71 20.12 -12.69
CA GLN A 104 -9.76 20.90 -13.34
C GLN A 104 -10.70 21.52 -12.31
N CYS A 105 -11.07 20.72 -11.30
CA CYS A 105 -11.92 21.12 -10.19
C CYS A 105 -11.68 20.21 -8.99
N SER A 106 -12.16 20.61 -7.80
CA SER A 106 -12.05 19.79 -6.60
C SER A 106 -13.29 19.83 -5.73
N SER A 107 -13.26 19.04 -4.66
CA SER A 107 -14.24 19.14 -3.58
C SER A 107 -14.25 20.52 -2.90
N LEU A 108 -13.17 21.30 -3.04
CA LEU A 108 -13.00 22.59 -2.37
C LEU A 108 -13.40 23.75 -3.28
N GLU A 109 -12.99 23.72 -4.55
CA GLU A 109 -13.19 24.80 -5.51
C GLU A 109 -13.82 24.31 -6.82
N HIS A 110 -14.60 25.17 -7.48
CA HIS A 110 -15.23 24.86 -8.77
C HIS A 110 -14.19 24.81 -9.90
N GLU A 111 -13.15 25.64 -9.82
CA GLU A 111 -12.04 25.71 -10.76
C GLU A 111 -10.75 25.54 -9.97
N SER A 112 -9.96 24.54 -10.31
CA SER A 112 -8.64 24.34 -9.72
C SER A 112 -7.59 25.15 -10.49
N PRO A 113 -6.54 25.65 -9.82
CA PRO A 113 -5.38 26.23 -10.51
C PRO A 113 -4.77 25.20 -11.48
N PRO A 114 -4.33 25.59 -12.69
CA PRO A 114 -3.83 24.66 -13.71
C PRO A 114 -2.40 24.15 -13.42
N ASP A 115 -2.07 23.95 -12.16
CA ASP A 115 -0.77 23.49 -11.69
C ASP A 115 -0.69 21.96 -11.86
N THR A 116 0.10 21.54 -12.85
CA THR A 116 0.22 20.12 -13.19
C THR A 116 0.88 19.34 -12.07
N PHE A 117 0.28 18.22 -11.65
CA PHE A 117 0.95 17.28 -10.76
C PHE A 117 2.24 16.77 -11.40
N PRO A 118 3.37 16.76 -10.66
CA PRO A 118 4.60 16.18 -11.17
C PRO A 118 4.44 14.68 -11.42
N GLU A 119 5.45 14.04 -12.01
CA GLU A 119 5.47 12.58 -12.10
C GLU A 119 5.33 11.93 -10.71
N PRO A 120 4.57 10.83 -10.60
CA PRO A 120 4.37 10.16 -9.32
C PRO A 120 5.68 9.64 -8.75
N GLY A 121 5.92 9.95 -7.48
CA GLY A 121 7.09 9.43 -6.76
C GLY A 121 7.05 7.92 -6.59
N LYS A 122 5.85 7.32 -6.64
CA LYS A 122 5.66 5.87 -6.61
C LYS A 122 4.36 5.47 -7.31
N ILE A 123 4.39 4.30 -7.96
CA ILE A 123 3.19 3.59 -8.41
C ILE A 123 3.00 2.36 -7.49
N SER A 124 1.80 2.21 -6.94
CA SER A 124 1.41 1.05 -6.11
C SER A 124 1.36 -0.23 -6.94
N LYS A 125 1.45 -1.40 -6.29
CA LYS A 125 1.23 -2.71 -6.95
C LYS A 125 -0.13 -2.74 -7.69
N ASP A 126 -1.13 -2.04 -7.17
CA ASP A 126 -2.49 -1.97 -7.75
C ASP A 126 -2.66 -0.84 -8.77
N GLY A 127 -1.58 -0.19 -9.22
CA GLY A 127 -1.61 0.84 -10.28
C GLY A 127 -1.93 2.27 -9.82
N TYR A 128 -2.20 2.50 -8.54
CA TYR A 128 -2.40 3.85 -8.00
C TYR A 128 -1.11 4.66 -8.00
N ARG A 129 -1.21 5.91 -8.44
CA ARG A 129 -0.11 6.89 -8.45
C ARG A 129 -0.06 7.61 -7.10
N VAL A 130 1.13 7.81 -6.56
CA VAL A 130 1.33 8.41 -5.23
C VAL A 130 2.37 9.52 -5.31
N TRP A 131 2.05 10.67 -4.72
CA TRP A 131 2.92 11.83 -4.63
C TRP A 131 3.02 12.31 -3.18
N LEU A 132 4.15 12.93 -2.86
CA LEU A 132 4.25 13.85 -1.73
C LEU A 132 4.20 15.26 -2.30
N THR A 133 3.16 16.03 -1.95
CA THR A 133 2.92 17.35 -2.53
C THR A 133 2.50 18.35 -1.46
N SER A 134 2.78 19.63 -1.66
CA SER A 134 2.18 20.72 -0.87
C SER A 134 1.06 21.44 -1.63
N HIS A 135 0.74 20.95 -2.83
CA HIS A 135 -0.25 21.54 -3.72
C HIS A 135 -1.67 21.20 -3.24
N ASN A 136 -2.51 22.23 -3.11
CA ASN A 136 -3.97 22.14 -2.92
C ASN A 136 -4.63 23.38 -3.52
N ASP A 137 -5.93 23.26 -3.78
CA ASP A 137 -6.72 24.32 -4.40
C ASP A 137 -6.86 25.57 -3.52
N LEU A 138 -6.65 25.46 -2.20
CA LEU A 138 -6.78 26.58 -1.27
C LEU A 138 -5.48 27.40 -1.10
N GLY A 139 -4.38 27.03 -1.78
CA GLY A 139 -3.08 27.70 -1.63
C GLY A 139 -2.45 27.57 -0.23
N ILE A 140 -2.92 26.61 0.59
CA ILE A 140 -2.42 26.39 1.94
C ILE A 140 -1.11 25.61 1.87
N ILE A 141 -0.02 26.14 2.41
CA ILE A 141 1.26 25.41 2.39
C ILE A 141 1.26 24.34 3.47
N ARG A 142 0.87 23.11 3.11
CA ARG A 142 0.95 21.91 3.96
C ARG A 142 1.31 20.70 3.12
N TYR A 143 2.28 19.91 3.57
CA TYR A 143 2.60 18.62 2.94
C TYR A 143 1.44 17.64 3.11
N MET A 144 1.01 17.07 1.98
CA MET A 144 -0.02 16.06 1.85
C MET A 144 0.53 14.88 1.04
N VAL A 145 -0.02 13.70 1.31
CA VAL A 145 0.17 12.54 0.45
C VAL A 145 -0.99 12.53 -0.54
N ALA A 146 -0.69 12.70 -1.82
CA ALA A 146 -1.67 12.56 -2.86
C ALA A 146 -1.67 11.10 -3.35
N MET A 147 -2.85 10.53 -3.57
CA MET A 147 -3.03 9.22 -4.20
C MET A 147 -4.04 9.37 -5.33
N GLY A 148 -3.81 8.76 -6.49
CA GLY A 148 -4.67 9.00 -7.63
C GLY A 148 -4.72 7.88 -8.65
N THR A 149 -5.78 7.93 -9.44
CA THR A 149 -6.07 7.12 -10.62
C THR A 149 -5.76 7.93 -11.87
N ALA A 150 -6.37 7.63 -13.03
CA ALA A 150 -6.24 8.46 -14.22
C ALA A 150 -6.97 9.81 -14.06
N HIS A 151 -8.17 9.81 -13.46
CA HIS A 151 -9.07 10.97 -13.43
C HIS A 151 -9.22 11.63 -12.07
N TYR A 152 -8.82 10.97 -10.98
CA TYR A 152 -8.99 11.51 -9.63
C TYR A 152 -7.70 11.46 -8.82
N VAL A 153 -7.56 12.45 -7.95
CA VAL A 153 -6.53 12.51 -6.92
C VAL A 153 -7.22 12.79 -5.58
N VAL A 154 -6.87 12.02 -4.56
CA VAL A 154 -7.28 12.27 -3.17
C VAL A 154 -6.07 12.75 -2.38
N MET A 155 -6.27 13.81 -1.61
CA MET A 155 -5.26 14.39 -0.74
C MET A 155 -5.46 13.89 0.69
N ILE A 156 -4.40 13.31 1.24
CA ILE A 156 -4.39 12.70 2.56
C ILE A 156 -3.40 13.45 3.43
N ASP A 157 -3.82 13.84 4.63
CA ASP A 157 -2.90 14.43 5.59
C ASP A 157 -1.97 13.34 6.16
N PRO A 158 -0.63 13.45 5.96
CA PRO A 158 0.33 12.48 6.46
C PRO A 158 0.28 12.35 7.98
N ARG A 159 -0.35 13.31 8.68
CA ARG A 159 -0.60 13.18 10.12
C ARG A 159 -1.46 12.01 10.54
N PHE A 160 -2.22 11.44 9.60
CA PHE A 160 -2.96 10.22 9.84
C PHE A 160 -2.13 8.94 9.67
N LEU A 161 -0.92 9.04 9.12
CA LEU A 161 -0.03 7.90 8.86
C LEU A 161 0.87 7.53 10.04
N TYR A 162 1.02 8.41 11.04
CA TYR A 162 1.86 8.20 12.24
C TYR A 162 1.08 7.91 13.52
#